data_AF-A0A1H6L6I1-F1
#
_entry.id   AF-A0A1H6L6I1-F1
#
_cell.length_a   1.000
_cell.length_b   1.000
_cell.length_c   1.000
_cell.angle_alpha   90.00
_cell.angle_beta   90.00
_cell.angle_gamma   90.00
#
_symmetry.space_group_name_H-M   'P 1'
#
loop_
_entity.id
_entity.type
_entity.pdbx_description
1 polymer ?
#
loop_
_entity_poly.entity_id
_entity_poly.type
_entity_poly.pdbx_seq_one_letter_code
_entity_poly.pdbx_strand_id
1 'polypeptide(L)' 'MGKNWILLIIPIYAKVSNGIESFWGYAKNRLVKFKGMNKSMFNLDLKECEFRFNNLKQNIYKILLGMFRKESLKLS' A
#
# COMPACT_ATOMS: atom_id res chain seq x y z
N MET A 1 -39.84 12.31 -5.65
CA MET A 1 -38.42 12.56 -5.31
C MET A 1 -37.88 11.38 -4.55
N GLY A 2 -37.12 10.51 -5.20
CA GLY A 2 -36.54 9.36 -4.52
C GLY A 2 -35.58 8.63 -5.43
N LYS A 3 -34.35 8.44 -4.95
CA LYS A 3 -33.29 7.61 -5.55
C LYS A 3 -32.57 8.18 -6.78
N ASN A 4 -31.85 9.29 -6.60
CA ASN A 4 -30.71 9.65 -7.46
C ASN A 4 -29.35 9.63 -6.73
N TRP A 5 -29.35 9.39 -5.41
CA TRP A 5 -28.13 9.27 -4.60
C TRP A 5 -27.30 8.03 -4.96
N ILE A 6 -27.94 6.97 -5.47
CA ILE A 6 -27.26 5.73 -5.91
C ILE A 6 -26.27 6.00 -7.06
N LEU A 7 -26.62 6.90 -8.00
CA LEU A 7 -25.74 7.25 -9.11
C LEU A 7 -24.55 8.13 -8.71
N LEU A 8 -24.63 8.82 -7.56
CA LEU A 8 -23.53 9.62 -7.01
C LEU A 8 -22.52 8.77 -6.22
N ILE A 9 -22.95 7.64 -5.66
CA ILE A 9 -22.07 6.76 -4.86
C ILE A 9 -21.34 5.72 -5.70
N ILE A 10 -21.93 5.21 -6.79
CA ILE A 10 -21.32 4.18 -7.65
C ILE A 10 -19.91 4.57 -8.13
N PRO A 11 -19.64 5.80 -8.63
CA PRO A 11 -18.31 6.19 -9.07
C PRO A 11 -17.28 6.25 -7.93
N ILE A 12 -17.73 6.63 -6.73
CA ILE A 12 -16.88 6.72 -5.53
C ILE A 12 -16.52 5.31 -5.07
N TYR A 13 -17.51 4.41 -4.94
CA TYR A 13 -17.29 3.01 -4.59
C TYR A 13 -16.44 2.27 -5.62
N ALA A 14 -16.68 2.50 -6.92
CA ALA A 14 -15.86 1.91 -7.99
C ALA A 14 -14.40 2.40 -7.92
N LYS A 15 -14.16 3.68 -7.64
CA LYS A 15 -12.80 4.21 -7.50
C LYS A 15 -12.06 3.65 -6.28
N VAL A 16 -12.74 3.52 -5.14
CA VAL A 16 -12.17 2.91 -3.93
C VAL A 16 -11.89 1.42 -4.14
N SER A 17 -12.83 0.70 -4.78
CA SER A 17 -12.69 -0.72 -5.13
C SER A 17 -11.46 -0.95 -6.01
N ASN A 18 -11.27 -0.11 -7.04
CA ASN A 18 -10.16 -0.25 -7.98
C ASN A 18 -8.79 -0.06 -7.30
N GLY A 19 -8.69 0.84 -6.32
CA GLY A 19 -7.44 1.08 -5.58
C GLY A 19 -7.06 -0.07 -4.66
N ILE A 20 -8.04 -0.60 -3.91
CA ILE A 20 -7.84 -1.71 -2.98
C ILE A 20 -7.49 -3.00 -3.75
N GLU A 21 -8.20 -3.29 -4.83
CA GLU A 21 -7.94 -4.47 -5.67
C GLU A 21 -6.55 -4.39 -6.33
N SER A 22 -6.19 -3.22 -6.86
CA SER A 22 -4.85 -2.99 -7.43
C SER A 22 -3.74 -3.18 -6.39
N PHE A 23 -3.96 -2.72 -5.15
CA PHE A 23 -3.02 -2.90 -4.05
C PHE A 23 -2.84 -4.39 -3.72
N TRP A 24 -3.91 -5.16 -3.55
CA TRP A 24 -3.81 -6.58 -3.22
C TRP A 24 -3.18 -7.41 -4.35
N GLY A 25 -3.47 -7.07 -5.62
CA GLY A 25 -2.78 -7.64 -6.77
C GLY A 25 -1.27 -7.40 -6.73
N TYR A 26 -0.85 -6.16 -6.43
CA TYR A 26 0.55 -5.80 -6.25
C TYR A 26 1.21 -6.56 -5.08
N ALA A 27 0.58 -6.54 -3.90
CA ALA A 27 1.09 -7.16 -2.70
C ALA A 27 1.28 -8.68 -2.90
N LYS A 28 0.28 -9.38 -3.46
CA LYS A 28 0.38 -10.82 -3.74
C LYS A 28 1.58 -11.15 -4.63
N ASN A 29 1.78 -10.40 -5.72
CA ASN A 29 2.90 -10.61 -6.64
C ASN A 29 4.28 -10.39 -5.98
N ARG A 30 4.38 -9.48 -5.01
CA ARG A 30 5.61 -9.26 -4.25
C ARG A 30 5.82 -10.35 -3.21
N LEU A 31 4.79 -10.70 -2.45
CA LEU A 31 4.87 -11.62 -1.33
C LEU A 31 5.13 -13.08 -1.78
N VAL A 32 4.66 -13.48 -2.96
CA VAL A 32 4.93 -14.82 -3.55
C VAL A 32 6.42 -15.09 -3.75
N LYS A 33 7.26 -14.05 -3.85
CA LYS A 33 8.71 -14.22 -4.02
C LYS A 33 9.42 -14.65 -2.74
N PHE A 34 8.78 -14.47 -1.57
CA PHE A 34 9.30 -14.98 -0.31
C PHE A 34 9.00 -16.48 -0.22
N LYS A 35 10.04 -17.31 -0.16
CA LYS A 35 9.94 -18.78 -0.07
C LYS A 35 9.52 -19.21 1.35
N GLY A 36 8.31 -18.84 1.73
CA GLY A 36 7.80 -18.95 3.10
C GLY A 36 7.80 -17.58 3.78
N MET A 37 6.63 -17.14 4.25
CA MET A 37 6.49 -15.93 5.04
C MET A 37 6.46 -16.29 6.52
N ASN A 38 7.30 -15.65 7.32
CA ASN A 38 7.17 -15.72 8.75
C ASN A 38 5.91 -14.94 9.16
N LYS A 39 5.00 -15.60 9.90
CA LYS A 39 3.75 -14.99 10.38
C LYS A 39 3.99 -13.74 11.21
N SER A 40 5.12 -13.66 11.91
CA SER A 40 5.52 -12.47 12.69
C SER A 40 5.95 -11.29 11.81
N MET A 41 6.48 -11.55 10.61
CA MET A 41 6.96 -10.52 9.68
C MET A 41 5.90 -10.09 8.67
N PHE A 42 4.86 -10.89 8.46
CA PHE A 42 3.78 -10.61 7.52
C PHE A 42 3.23 -9.18 7.59
N ASN A 43 3.04 -8.65 8.82
CA ASN A 43 2.53 -7.29 9.00
C ASN A 43 3.55 -6.23 8.50
N LEU A 44 4.84 -6.46 8.73
CA LEU A 44 5.91 -5.59 8.22
C LEU A 44 6.00 -5.67 6.70
N ASP A 45 5.90 -6.86 6.12
CA ASP A 45 5.95 -7.07 4.66
C ASP A 45 4.76 -6.38 3.96
N LEU A 46 3.57 -6.43 4.56
CA LEU A 46 2.40 -5.70 4.07
C LEU A 46 2.59 -4.19 4.15
N LYS A 47 3.15 -3.68 5.25
CA LYS A 47 3.45 -2.25 5.41
C LYS A 47 4.51 -1.77 4.42
N GLU A 48 5.50 -2.60 4.12
CA GLU A 48 6.46 -2.33 3.05
C GLU A 48 5.76 -2.27 1.68
N CYS A 49 4.87 -3.22 1.39
CA CYS A 49 4.10 -3.25 0.14
C CYS A 49 3.24 -1.99 0.00
N GLU A 50 2.56 -1.56 1.06
CA GLU A 50 1.77 -0.32 1.11
C GLU A 50 2.64 0.90 0.79
N PHE A 51 3.77 1.03 1.49
CA PHE A 51 4.71 2.13 1.26
C PHE A 51 5.22 2.17 -0.18
N ARG A 52 5.59 1.01 -0.75
CA ARG A 52 6.06 0.94 -2.14
C ARG A 52 4.96 1.24 -3.16
N PHE A 53 3.75 0.73 -2.94
CA PHE A 53 2.61 0.96 -3.82
C PHE A 53 2.28 2.46 -3.91
N ASN A 54 2.28 3.15 -2.78
CA ASN A 54 2.04 4.60 -2.72
C ASN A 54 3.17 5.45 -3.32
N ASN A 55 4.35 4.87 -3.53
CA ASN A 55 5.54 5.58 -4.02
C ASN A 55 6.12 4.97 -5.32
N LEU A 56 5.32 4.24 -6.10
CA LEU A 56 5.77 3.47 -7.29
C LEU A 56 6.58 4.30 -8.31
N LYS A 57 6.24 5.57 -8.49
CA LYS A 57 6.88 6.48 -9.46
C LYS A 57 8.01 7.31 -8.86
N GLN A 58 8.26 7.18 -7.56
CA GLN A 58 9.21 8.00 -6.84
C GLN A 58 10.51 7.25 -6.61
N ASN A 59 11.59 8.01 -6.39
CA ASN A 59 12.86 7.43 -5.98
C ASN A 59 12.80 7.07 -4.49
N ILE A 60 12.47 5.80 -4.20
CA ILE A 60 12.34 5.27 -2.84
C ILE A 60 13.58 5.55 -1.98
N TYR A 61 14.77 5.45 -2.57
CA TYR A 61 16.02 5.74 -1.85
C TYR A 61 16.07 7.18 -1.34
N LYS A 62 15.69 8.16 -2.17
CA LYS A 62 15.64 9.57 -1.76
C LYS A 62 14.61 9.81 -0.66
N ILE A 63 13.45 9.14 -0.72
CA ILE A 63 12.41 9.25 0.30
C ILE A 63 12.91 8.72 1.64
N LEU A 64 13.43 7.49 1.65
CA LEU A 64 13.96 6.85 2.85
C LEU A 64 15.11 7.64 3.46
N LEU A 65 16.04 8.11 2.63
CA LEU A 65 17.14 8.97 3.07
C LEU A 65 16.62 10.26 3.73
N GLY A 66 15.57 10.86 3.18
CA GLY A 66 14.91 12.02 3.78
C GLY A 66 14.24 11.70 5.12
N MET A 67 13.58 10.55 5.23
CA MET A 67 12.97 10.08 6.48
C MET A 67 14.02 9.84 7.56
N PHE A 68 15.09 9.10 7.25
CA PHE A 68 16.15 8.78 8.22
C PHE A 68 16.96 10.00 8.67
N ARG A 69 17.06 11.04 7.84
CA ARG A 69 17.68 12.32 8.24
C ARG A 69 16.82 13.13 9.21
N LYS A 70 15.49 12.99 9.12
CA LYS A 70 14.54 13.68 10.01
C LYS A 70 14.39 12.95 11.34
N GLU A 71 14.33 11.64 11.27
CA GLU A 71 14.17 10.77 12.42
C GLU A 71 15.13 9.59 12.30
N SER A 72 16.21 9.65 13.08
CA SER A 72 17.18 8.57 13.12
C SER A 72 16.54 7.31 13.68
N LEU A 73 16.81 6.17 13.05
CA LEU A 73 16.38 4.86 13.57
C LEU A 73 16.94 4.69 14.99
N LYS A 74 16.05 4.60 15.98
CA LYS A 74 16.44 4.13 17.31
C LYS A 74 16.60 2.61 17.19
N LEU A 75 17.84 2.17 17.05
CA LEU A 75 18.18 0.75 17.18
C LEU A 75 18.04 0.40 18.66
N SER A 76 16.98 -0.34 18.99
CA SER A 76 16.75 -0.93 20.32
C SER A 76 17.64 -2.14 20.54
#